data_AF-A0A3E1RG96-F1
#
_entry.id   AF-A0A3E1RG96-F1
#
_cell.length_a   1.000
_cell.length_b   1.000
_cell.length_c   1.000
_cell.angle_alpha   90.00
_cell.angle_beta   90.00
_cell.angle_gamma   90.00
#
_symmetry.space_group_name_H-M   'P 1'
#
loop_
_entity.id
_entity.type
_entity.pdbx_description
1 polymer ?
#
loop_
_entity_poly.entity_id
_entity_poly.type
_entity_poly.pdbx_seq_one_letter_code
_entity_poly.pdbx_strand_id
1 'polypeptide(L)' 'MKAPMTNHDLNSVSGFYAVDLDVYLQTLEECIILQSFEMGGGVVIHYGMRGSSPAWLMDNPHGLYAIWVEDAGAVH' A
#
# COMPACT_ATOMS: atom_id res chain seq x y z
N MET A 1 0.64 -17.24 -10.03
CA MET A 1 0.06 -16.64 -8.81
C MET A 1 1.11 -16.77 -7.71
N LYS A 2 1.61 -15.65 -7.17
CA LYS A 2 2.54 -15.66 -6.02
C LYS A 2 1.74 -15.79 -4.72
N ALA A 3 2.32 -16.50 -3.75
CA ALA A 3 1.72 -16.78 -2.45
C ALA A 3 1.49 -15.52 -1.59
N PRO A 4 0.54 -15.54 -0.63
CA PRO A 4 0.40 -14.49 0.36
C PRO A 4 1.69 -14.37 1.19
N MET A 5 2.23 -13.16 1.31
CA MET A 5 3.47 -12.90 2.05
C MET A 5 3.16 -12.57 3.51
N THR A 6 4.01 -13.07 4.41
CA THR A 6 3.98 -12.72 5.84
C THR A 6 4.84 -11.49 6.13
N ASN A 7 4.57 -10.78 7.23
CA ASN A 7 5.22 -9.51 7.66
C ASN A 7 6.76 -9.47 7.56
N HIS A 8 7.44 -10.62 7.53
CA HIS A 8 8.89 -10.72 7.46
C HIS A 8 9.49 -10.51 6.04
N ASP A 9 8.66 -10.58 4.99
CA ASP A 9 9.10 -10.50 3.58
C ASP A 9 9.05 -9.07 2.99
N LEU A 10 8.56 -8.09 3.76
CA LEU A 10 8.39 -6.69 3.31
C LEU A 10 9.70 -5.90 3.17
N ASN A 11 10.86 -6.51 3.42
CA ASN A 11 12.15 -5.81 3.51
C ASN A 11 13.00 -5.81 2.23
N SER A 12 12.48 -6.18 1.03
CA SER A 12 13.37 -6.28 -0.15
C SER A 12 12.78 -6.16 -1.57
N VAL A 13 11.49 -5.86 -1.79
CA VAL A 13 10.98 -5.78 -3.18
C VAL A 13 9.93 -4.70 -3.33
N SER A 14 10.22 -3.65 -4.12
CA SER A 14 9.19 -2.72 -4.60
C SER A 14 8.11 -3.51 -5.34
N GLY A 15 6.84 -3.32 -4.98
CA GLY A 15 5.79 -4.17 -5.53
C GLY A 15 4.39 -3.80 -5.07
N PHE A 16 3.40 -4.36 -5.78
CA PHE A 16 1.98 -4.26 -5.44
C PHE A 16 1.56 -5.54 -4.73
N TYR A 17 0.95 -5.38 -3.55
CA TYR A 17 0.56 -6.47 -2.67
C TYR A 17 -0.93 -6.35 -2.36
N ALA A 18 -1.68 -7.43 -2.61
CA ALA A 18 -2.98 -7.60 -1.99
C ALA A 18 -2.74 -7.94 -0.52
N VAL A 19 -3.39 -7.21 0.38
CA VAL A 19 -3.18 -7.32 1.83
C VAL A 19 -4.50 -7.40 2.57
N ASP A 20 -4.44 -7.90 3.80
CA ASP A 20 -5.58 -7.90 4.70
C ASP A 20 -5.82 -6.49 5.28
N LEU A 21 -7.03 -6.27 5.81
CA LEU A 21 -7.47 -4.99 6.36
C LEU A 21 -6.49 -4.44 7.42
N ASP A 22 -6.00 -5.29 8.32
CA ASP A 22 -5.11 -4.86 9.41
C ASP A 22 -3.79 -4.29 8.89
N VAL A 23 -3.21 -4.91 7.85
CA VAL A 23 -1.98 -4.44 7.21
C VAL A 23 -2.25 -3.13 6.45
N TYR A 24 -3.40 -3.03 5.79
CA TYR A 24 -3.82 -1.81 5.13
C TYR A 24 -3.96 -0.64 6.12
N LEU A 25 -4.69 -0.83 7.23
CA LEU A 25 -4.92 0.21 8.23
C LEU A 25 -3.61 0.65 8.89
N GLN A 26 -2.75 -0.29 9.25
CA GLN A 26 -1.43 0.04 9.79
C GLN A 26 -0.60 0.85 8.77
N THR A 27 -0.58 0.42 7.51
CA THR A 27 0.18 1.15 6.47
C THR A 27 -0.40 2.55 6.25
N LEU A 28 -1.73 2.69 6.30
CA LEU A 28 -2.43 3.96 6.19
C LEU A 28 -2.06 4.92 7.33
N GLU A 29 -2.00 4.43 8.58
CA GLU A 29 -1.57 5.22 9.75
C GLU A 29 -0.12 5.70 9.64
N GLU A 30 0.75 4.90 9.03
CA GLU A 30 2.16 5.23 8.80
C GLU A 30 2.36 6.18 7.60
N CYS A 31 1.31 6.42 6.81
CA CYS A 31 1.37 7.28 5.63
C CYS A 31 0.86 8.69 5.88
N ILE A 32 1.58 9.68 5.32
CA ILE A 32 1.05 11.01 5.08
C ILE A 32 0.33 10.99 3.73
N ILE A 33 -0.99 11.05 3.74
CA ILE A 33 -1.79 11.08 2.51
C ILE A 33 -1.71 12.46 1.86
N LEU A 34 -1.24 12.49 0.62
CA LEU A 34 -1.11 13.71 -0.19
C LEU A 34 -2.29 13.88 -1.14
N GLN A 35 -2.81 12.78 -1.68
CA GLN A 35 -3.91 12.81 -2.62
C GLN A 35 -4.76 11.53 -2.51
N SER A 36 -6.06 11.67 -2.78
CA SER A 36 -6.99 10.56 -2.89
C SER A 36 -7.74 10.63 -4.22
N PHE A 37 -8.01 9.48 -4.81
CA PHE A 37 -8.70 9.33 -6.09
C PHE A 37 -9.88 8.39 -5.94
N GLU A 38 -11.08 8.90 -6.16
CA GLU A 38 -12.31 8.11 -6.20
C GLU A 38 -12.41 7.38 -7.55
N MET A 39 -12.38 6.05 -7.53
CA MET A 39 -12.39 5.21 -8.73
C MET A 39 -13.81 4.72 -9.09
N GLY A 40 -14.81 5.04 -8.26
CA GLY A 40 -16.18 4.56 -8.38
C GLY A 40 -16.43 3.24 -7.65
N GLY A 41 -17.70 2.89 -7.41
CA GLY A 41 -18.06 1.67 -6.67
C GLY A 41 -17.61 1.65 -5.21
N GLY A 42 -17.23 2.82 -4.67
CA GLY A 42 -16.69 3.00 -3.32
C GLY A 42 -15.18 2.71 -3.21
N VAL A 43 -14.48 2.43 -4.31
CA VAL A 43 -13.03 2.20 -4.30
C VAL A 43 -12.29 3.53 -4.31
N VAL A 44 -11.32 3.67 -3.40
CA VAL A 44 -10.49 4.86 -3.26
C VAL A 44 -9.02 4.48 -3.35
N ILE A 45 -8.24 5.21 -4.14
CA ILE A 45 -6.79 5.09 -4.17
C ILE A 45 -6.19 6.28 -3.42
N HIS A 46 -5.40 6.02 -2.39
CA HIS A 46 -4.61 7.01 -1.67
C HIS A 46 -3.17 6.99 -2.17
N TYR A 47 -2.67 8.17 -2.52
CA TYR A 47 -1.26 8.41 -2.77
C TYR A 47 -0.69 9.21 -1.59
N GLY A 48 0.44 8.77 -1.06
CA GLY A 48 1.06 9.39 0.09
C GLY A 48 2.54 9.04 0.23
N MET A 49 3.07 9.38 1.40
CA MET A 49 4.45 9.09 1.78
C MET A 49 4.48 8.26 3.05
N ARG A 50 5.20 7.13 3.05
CA ARG A 50 5.52 6.35 4.24
C ARG A 50 6.99 6.60 4.58
N GLY A 51 7.25 7.43 5.59
CA GLY A 51 8.58 7.98 5.79
C GLY A 51 9.03 8.83 4.58
N SER A 52 10.11 8.42 3.92
CA SER A 52 10.62 9.09 2.70
C SER A 52 10.24 8.39 1.39
N SER A 53 9.51 7.28 1.45
CA SER A 53 9.13 6.51 0.25
C SER A 53 7.70 6.82 -0.19
N PRO A 54 7.43 6.89 -1.51
CA PRO A 54 6.07 6.99 -2.01
C PRO A 54 5.30 5.69 -1.72
N ALA A 55 4.02 5.84 -1.38
CA ALA A 55 3.11 4.75 -1.11
C ALA A 55 1.80 4.95 -1.85
N TRP A 56 1.24 3.86 -2.37
CA TRP A 56 -0.11 3.83 -2.90
C TRP A 56 -0.92 2.81 -2.12
N LEU A 57 -2.13 3.18 -1.71
CA LEU A 57 -3.03 2.31 -0.96
C LEU A 57 -4.39 2.29 -1.66
N MET A 58 -4.96 1.11 -1.85
CA MET A 58 -6.29 0.93 -2.42
C MET A 58 -7.24 0.49 -1.30
N ASP A 59 -8.18 1.37 -0.94
CA ASP A 59 -9.35 1.03 -0.16
C ASP A 59 -10.41 0.43 -1.09
N ASN A 60 -10.86 -0.78 -0.77
CA ASN A 60 -11.94 -1.42 -1.47
C ASN A 60 -12.96 -1.95 -0.46
N PRO A 61 -14.18 -1.38 -0.39
CA PRO A 61 -15.21 -1.82 0.55
C PRO A 61 -15.70 -3.24 0.28
N HIS A 62 -15.33 -3.86 -0.84
CA HIS A 62 -15.65 -5.24 -1.19
C HIS A 62 -14.59 -6.26 -0.72
N GLY A 63 -13.60 -5.83 0.08
CA GLY A 63 -12.72 -6.72 0.84
C GLY A 63 -11.35 -7.05 0.21
N LEU A 64 -10.94 -6.33 -0.85
CA LEU A 64 -9.62 -6.47 -1.46
C LEU A 64 -8.80 -5.20 -1.26
N TYR A 65 -7.99 -5.14 -0.21
CA TYR A 65 -7.07 -4.04 0.01
C TYR A 65 -5.77 -4.30 -0.73
N ALA A 66 -5.12 -3.22 -1.16
CA ALA A 66 -3.81 -3.35 -1.74
C ALA A 66 -2.90 -2.19 -1.37
N ILE A 67 -1.62 -2.49 -1.30
CA ILE A 67 -0.57 -1.50 -1.08
C ILE A 67 0.49 -1.65 -2.16
N TRP A 68 1.05 -0.52 -2.58
CA TRP A 68 2.32 -0.47 -3.28
C TRP A 68 3.29 0.34 -2.45
N VAL A 69 4.48 -0.22 -2.28
CA VAL A 69 5.56 0.40 -1.51
C VAL A 69 6.81 0.33 -2.36
N GLU A 70 7.50 1.46 -2.52
CA GLU A 70 8.83 1.50 -3.10
C GLU A 70 9.89 1.37 -2.00
N ASP A 71 10.85 0.47 -2.22
CA ASP A 71 12.04 0.38 -1.39
C ASP A 71 12.88 1.66 -1.56
N ALA A 72 13.29 2.27 -0.45
CA ALA A 72 14.26 3.38 -0.42
C ALA A 72 15.71 2.87 -0.61
N GLY A 73 15.89 1.84 -1.43
CA GLY A 73 17.16 1.16 -1.70
C GLY A 73 17.81 1.51 -3.05
N ALA A 74 17.21 2.38 -3.86
CA ALA A 74 17.77 2.85 -5.13
C ALA A 74 18.07 4.35 -5.09
N VAL A 75 18.93 4.76 -4.15
CA VAL A 75 19.69 6.00 -4.32
C VAL A 75 20.71 5.74 -5.44
N HIS A 76 20.44 6.26 -6.63
CA HIS A 76 21.44 6.42 -7.68
C HIS A 76 22.16 7.76 -7.52
#